data_AF-A0A2M8L5T9-F1
#
_entry.id   AF-A0A2M8L5T9-F1
#
_cell.length_a   1.000
_cell.length_b   1.000
_cell.length_c   1.000
_cell.angle_alpha   90.00
_cell.angle_beta   90.00
_cell.angle_gamma   90.00
#
_symmetry.space_group_name_H-M   'P 1'
#
loop_
_entity.id
_entity.type
_entity.pdbx_description
1 polymer ?
#
loop_
_entity_poly.entity_id
_entity_poly.type
_entity_poly.pdbx_seq_one_letter_code
_entity_poly.pdbx_strand_id
1 'polypeptide(L)' 'MATVVRKRPAEKEESLIARFRRKVQAEQIIAEFRDREFYKPPSVKKKEKLALSRRRKKSRR' A
#
# COMPACT_ATOMS: atom_id res chain seq x y z
N MET A 1 -10.99 5.99 -2.13
CA MET A 1 -10.14 7.16 -1.86
C MET A 1 -9.30 7.42 -3.09
N ALA A 2 -9.18 8.68 -3.51
CA ALA A 2 -8.40 9.04 -4.69
C ALA A 2 -7.08 9.71 -4.28
N THR A 3 -5.95 9.09 -4.63
CA THR A 3 -4.63 9.72 -4.50
C THR A 3 -4.42 10.75 -5.59
N VAL A 4 -4.51 12.03 -5.24
CA VAL A 4 -4.17 13.13 -6.15
C VAL A 4 -2.71 13.54 -5.93
N VAL A 5 -1.94 13.62 -7.01
CA VAL A 5 -0.58 14.18 -7.04
C VAL A 5 -0.51 15.22 -8.16
N ARG A 6 -0.23 16.48 -7.79
CA ARG A 6 -0.09 17.59 -8.74
C ARG A 6 1.37 17.72 -9.18
N LYS A 7 1.56 18.00 -10.48
CA LYS A 7 2.87 18.32 -11.08
C LYS A 7 3.38 19.63 -10.50
N ARG A 8 4.65 19.66 -10.13
CA ARG A 8 5.31 20.90 -9.70
C ARG A 8 5.87 21.66 -10.91
N PRO A 9 5.97 22.99 -10.85
CA PRO A 9 6.67 23.75 -11.88
C PRO A 9 8.14 23.26 -11.96
N ALA A 10 8.63 23.01 -13.18
CA ALA A 10 9.94 22.43 -13.49
C ALA A 10 10.17 20.94 -13.14
N GLU A 11 9.12 20.18 -12.79
CA GLU A 11 9.28 18.74 -12.54
C GLU A 11 9.23 17.90 -13.83
N LYS A 12 10.23 17.02 -13.98
CA LYS A 12 10.22 15.98 -15.02
C LYS A 12 9.10 14.97 -14.79
N GLU A 13 8.48 14.49 -15.87
CA GLU A 13 7.29 13.62 -15.81
C GLU A 13 7.56 12.28 -15.10
N GLU A 14 8.75 11.71 -15.29
CA GLU A 14 9.18 10.49 -14.60
C GLU A 14 9.20 10.66 -13.07
N SER A 15 9.64 11.83 -12.60
CA SER A 15 9.68 12.15 -11.16
C SER A 15 8.27 12.26 -10.58
N LEU A 16 7.34 12.82 -11.34
CA LEU A 16 5.92 12.88 -10.97
C LEU A 16 5.32 11.47 -10.84
N ILE A 17 5.58 10.59 -11.82
CA ILE A 17 5.13 9.19 -11.80
C ILE A 17 5.73 8.45 -10.60
N ALA A 18 7.02 8.66 -10.31
CA ALA A 18 7.68 8.05 -9.16
C ALA A 18 7.05 8.50 -7.83
N ARG A 19 6.76 9.81 -7.67
CA ARG A 19 6.05 10.32 -6.48
C ARG A 19 4.65 9.74 -6.36
N PHE A 20 3.92 9.62 -7.46
CA PHE A 20 2.60 9.00 -7.48
C PHE A 20 2.68 7.54 -7.03
N ARG A 21 3.58 6.73 -7.61
CA ARG A 21 3.79 5.33 -7.23
C ARG A 21 4.12 5.19 -5.74
N ARG A 22 5.03 6.02 -5.22
CA ARG A 22 5.37 6.02 -3.78
C ARG A 22 4.17 6.35 -2.90
N LYS A 23 3.35 7.34 -3.29
CA LYS A 23 2.14 7.72 -2.55
C LYS A 23 1.12 6.57 -2.52
N VAL A 24 0.86 5.95 -3.67
CA VAL A 24 -0.05 4.79 -3.79
C VAL A 24 0.41 3.61 -2.93
N GLN A 25 1.72 3.34 -2.90
CA GLN A 25 2.29 2.29 -2.07
C GLN A 25 2.22 2.63 -0.57
N ALA A 26 2.49 3.88 -0.19
CA ALA A 26 2.40 4.33 1.20
C ALA A 26 0.97 4.22 1.74
N GLU A 27 -0.02 4.58 0.93
CA GLU A 27 -1.44 4.49 1.27
C GLU A 27 -2.00 3.05 1.18
N GLN A 28 -1.20 2.07 0.72
CA GLN A 28 -1.57 0.65 0.62
C GLN A 28 -2.87 0.39 -0.17
N ILE A 29 -3.23 1.29 -1.08
CA ILE A 29 -4.51 1.26 -1.81
C ILE A 29 -4.71 -0.07 -2.55
N ILE A 30 -3.69 -0.52 -3.29
CA ILE A 30 -3.76 -1.76 -4.07
C ILE A 30 -3.97 -2.98 -3.16
N ALA A 31 -3.31 -3.00 -1.99
CA ALA A 31 -3.44 -4.09 -1.04
C ALA A 31 -4.84 -4.11 -0.41
N GLU A 32 -5.39 -2.94 -0.07
CA GLU A 32 -6.73 -2.80 0.48
C GLU A 32 -7.81 -3.26 -0.52
N PHE A 33 -7.68 -2.90 -1.80
CA PHE A 33 -8.61 -3.37 -2.84
C PHE A 33 -8.57 -4.90 -2.99
N ARG A 34 -7.38 -5.51 -3.00
CA ARG A 34 -7.24 -6.97 -3.05
C ARG A 34 -7.83 -7.67 -1.81
N ASP A 35 -7.66 -7.07 -0.63
CA ASP A 35 -8.24 -7.62 0.60
C ASP A 35 -9.76 -7.51 0.65
N ARG A 36 -10.34 -6.55 -0.08
CA ARG A 36 -11.78 -6.34 -0.21
C ARG A 36 -12.43 -7.06 -1.37
N GLU A 37 -11.63 -7.59 -2.30
CA GLU A 37 -12.11 -8.30 -3.49
C GLU A 37 -12.98 -9.50 -3.12
N PHE A 38 -12.65 -10.18 -2.01
CA PHE A 38 -13.40 -11.32 -1.49
C PHE A 38 -13.67 -11.19 0.01
N TYR A 39 -14.80 -11.73 0.47
CA TYR A 39 -15.06 -11.83 1.91
C TYR A 39 -14.05 -12.79 2.57
N LYS A 40 -13.33 -12.28 3.57
CA LYS A 40 -12.49 -13.09 4.45
C LYS A 40 -13.13 -13.21 5.83
N PRO A 41 -13.31 -14.44 6.36
CA PRO A 41 -13.73 -14.65 7.73
C PRO A 41 -12.79 -13.99 8.75
N PRO A 42 -13.27 -13.62 9.94
CA PRO A 42 -12.46 -12.95 10.96
C PRO A 42 -11.26 -13.76 11.42
N SER A 43 -11.35 -15.10 11.41
CA SER A 43 -10.23 -16.01 11.71
C SER A 43 -9.08 -15.86 10.71
N VAL A 44 -9.39 -15.78 9.41
CA VAL A 44 -8.41 -15.59 8.33
C VAL A 44 -7.74 -14.22 8.46
N LYS A 45 -8.53 -13.16 8.67
CA LYS A 45 -8.01 -11.80 8.90
C LYS A 45 -7.04 -11.73 10.08
N LYS A 46 -7.36 -12.42 11.19
CA LYS A 46 -6.46 -12.53 12.37
C LYS A 46 -5.16 -13.26 12.02
N LYS A 47 -5.23 -14.37 11.28
CA LYS A 47 -4.06 -15.14 10.83
C LYS A 47 -3.14 -14.31 9.93
N GLU A 48 -3.69 -13.60 8.94
CA GLU A 48 -2.95 -12.72 8.04
C GLU A 48 -2.25 -11.59 8.80
N LYS A 49 -2.96 -10.93 9.72
CA LYS A 49 -2.39 -9.86 10.57
C LYS A 49 -1.20 -10.34 11.41
N LEU A 50 -1.30 -11.54 11.99
CA LEU A 50 -0.20 -12.15 12.76
C LEU A 50 0.99 -12.49 11.87
N ALA A 51 0.75 -13.06 10.68
CA ALA A 51 1.80 -13.38 9.71
C ALA A 51 2.55 -12.11 9.25
N LEU A 52 1.81 -11.04 8.94
CA LEU A 52 2.40 -9.74 8.58
C LEU A 52 3.25 -9.15 9.72
N SER A 53 2.75 -9.21 10.96
CA SER A 53 3.51 -8.76 12.13
C SER A 53 4.80 -9.56 12.33
N ARG A 54 4.74 -10.88 12.21
CA ARG A 54 5.93 -11.77 12.29
C ARG A 54 6.94 -11.44 11.20
N ARG A 55 6.50 -11.25 9.96
CA ARG A 55 7.37 -10.88 8.83
C ARG A 55 8.04 -9.52 9.05
N ARG A 56 7.30 -8.52 9.53
CA ARG A 56 7.85 -7.19 9.89
C ARG A 56 8.89 -7.27 11.01
N LYS A 57 8.66 -8.10 12.04
CA LYS A 57 9.63 -8.32 13.11
C LYS A 57 10.90 -9.02 12.60
N LYS A 58 10.76 -10.03 11.73
CA LYS A 58 11.90 -10.74 11.13
C LYS A 58 12.75 -9.82 10.24
N SER A 59 12.12 -8.93 9.47
CA SER A 59 12.83 -7.97 8.62
C SER A 59 13.56 -6.85 9.37
N ARG A 60 13.29 -6.68 10.67
CA ARG A 60 13.91 -5.67 11.53
C ARG A 60 15.07 -6.20 12.37
N ARG A 61 15.23 -7.52 12.42
CA ARG A 61 16.39 -8.21 12.99
C ARG A 61 17.39 -8.46 11.87
#